data_AF-C4LF27-F1
#
_entry.id   AF-C4LF27-F1
#
_cell.length_a   1.000
_cell.length_b   1.000
_cell.length_c   1.000
_cell.angle_alpha   90.00
_cell.angle_beta   90.00
_cell.angle_gamma   90.00
#
_symmetry.space_group_name_H-M   'P 1'
#
loop_
_entity.id
_entity.type
_entity.pdbx_description
1 polymer ?
#
loop_
_entity_poly.entity_id
_entity_poly.type
_entity_poly.pdbx_seq_one_letter_code
_entity_poly.pdbx_strand_id
1 'polypeptide(L)' 'MKSKTSHTGYQHQRGAITDNHLQALVTDKLFRSRVEENIKGKGSYRRHAKHRRQDEFSLKIAA' A
#
# COMPACT_ATOMS: atom_id res chain seq x y z
N MET A 1 7.15 31.21 -21.06
CA MET A 1 6.77 30.33 -19.93
C MET A 1 6.24 29.03 -20.53
N LYS A 2 6.87 27.87 -20.27
CA LYS A 2 6.44 26.56 -20.79
C LYS A 2 6.32 25.60 -19.59
N SER A 3 5.11 25.26 -19.19
CA SER A 3 4.89 24.25 -18.16
C SER A 3 5.20 22.86 -18.73
N LYS A 4 6.26 22.21 -18.25
CA LYS A 4 6.52 20.79 -18.50
C LYS A 4 5.61 19.97 -17.58
N THR A 5 4.38 19.73 -17.98
CA THR A 5 3.53 18.71 -17.36
C THR A 5 3.78 17.39 -18.09
N SER A 6 4.69 16.56 -17.58
CA SER A 6 4.83 15.18 -18.02
C SER A 6 3.59 14.40 -17.57
N HIS A 7 2.64 14.19 -18.48
CA HIS A 7 1.41 13.45 -18.18
C HIS A 7 1.74 11.95 -18.07
N THR A 8 2.07 11.50 -16.86
CA THR A 8 2.15 10.06 -16.55
C THR A 8 0.73 9.56 -16.25
N GLY A 9 0.07 9.02 -17.27
CA GLY A 9 -1.28 8.45 -17.13
C GLY A 9 -1.26 7.03 -16.54
N TYR A 10 -2.30 6.68 -15.78
CA TYR A 10 -2.52 5.31 -15.30
C TYR A 10 -3.15 4.43 -16.40
N GLN A 11 -2.56 3.26 -16.67
CA GLN A 11 -3.08 2.30 -17.64
C GLN A 11 -4.07 1.33 -16.97
N HIS A 12 -5.37 1.59 -17.12
CA HIS A 12 -6.45 0.75 -16.57
C HIS A 12 -6.68 -0.53 -17.38
N GLN A 13 -7.25 -1.56 -16.74
CA GLN A 13 -7.45 -2.88 -17.35
C GLN A 13 -8.85 -3.09 -17.99
N ARG A 14 -9.65 -2.02 -18.16
CA ARG A 14 -11.04 -2.09 -18.65
C ARG A 14 -11.21 -2.06 -20.17
N GLY A 15 -10.11 -2.06 -20.94
CA GLY A 15 -10.17 -1.85 -22.39
C GLY A 15 -10.61 -0.43 -22.76
N ALA A 16 -11.19 -0.24 -23.95
CA ALA A 16 -11.76 1.04 -24.34
C ALA A 16 -13.08 1.29 -23.58
N ILE A 17 -13.15 2.39 -22.83
CA ILE A 17 -14.35 2.75 -22.06
C ILE A 17 -15.28 3.56 -22.97
N THR A 18 -16.50 3.07 -23.20
CA THR A 18 -17.48 3.73 -24.08
C THR A 18 -18.42 4.67 -23.34
N ASP A 19 -18.86 4.30 -22.14
CA ASP A 19 -19.98 4.97 -21.47
C ASP A 19 -19.50 5.94 -20.38
N ASN A 20 -19.02 5.42 -19.24
CA ASN A 20 -18.62 6.23 -18.08
C ASN A 20 -17.23 5.84 -17.56
N HIS A 21 -16.30 6.80 -17.62
CA HIS A 21 -14.91 6.62 -17.16
C HIS A 21 -14.79 6.42 -15.65
N LEU A 22 -15.53 7.16 -14.82
CA LEU A 22 -15.46 7.05 -13.36
C LEU A 22 -15.99 5.70 -12.88
N GLN A 23 -17.12 5.25 -13.45
CA GLN A 23 -17.70 3.96 -13.09
C GLN A 23 -16.75 2.81 -13.45
N ALA A 24 -16.11 2.87 -14.62
CA ALA A 24 -15.11 1.90 -15.04
C ALA A 24 -13.89 1.90 -14.11
N LEU A 25 -13.43 3.07 -13.67
CA LEU A 25 -12.29 3.20 -12.77
C LEU A 25 -12.60 2.73 -11.35
N VAL A 26 -13.74 3.12 -10.77
CA VAL A 26 -14.13 2.71 -9.39
C VAL A 26 -14.15 1.19 -9.22
N THR A 27 -14.47 0.47 -10.29
CA THR A 27 -14.52 -1.00 -10.32
C THR A 27 -13.22 -1.65 -10.81
N ASP A 28 -12.21 -0.86 -11.17
CA ASP A 28 -10.87 -1.32 -11.54
C ASP A 28 -10.00 -1.57 -10.29
N LYS A 29 -8.90 -2.31 -10.48
CA LYS A 29 -7.97 -2.69 -9.38
C LYS A 29 -7.38 -1.48 -8.66
N LEU A 30 -7.29 -0.33 -9.34
CA LEU A 30 -6.81 0.92 -8.75
C LEU A 30 -7.59 1.29 -7.48
N PHE A 31 -8.91 1.12 -7.50
CA PHE A 31 -9.82 1.54 -6.43
C PHE A 31 -10.36 0.36 -5.61
N ARG A 32 -9.59 -0.73 -5.52
CA ARG A 32 -9.96 -1.88 -4.67
C ARG A 32 -9.97 -1.50 -3.18
N SER A 33 -10.82 -2.17 -2.42
CA SER A 33 -10.75 -2.11 -0.95
C SER A 33 -9.39 -2.61 -0.47
N ARG A 34 -8.79 -1.86 0.45
CA ARG A 34 -7.53 -2.20 1.10
C ARG A 34 -7.81 -2.57 2.55
N VAL A 35 -7.17 -3.63 3.01
CA VAL A 35 -7.23 -4.08 4.40
C VAL A 35 -5.87 -3.80 5.01
N GLU A 36 -5.87 -3.10 6.14
CA GLU A 36 -4.65 -2.86 6.91
C GLU A 36 -4.32 -4.08 7.76
N GLU A 37 -3.03 -4.39 7.89
CA GLU A 37 -2.58 -5.42 8.82
C GLU A 37 -2.65 -4.90 10.25
N ASN A 38 -3.45 -5.55 11.09
CA ASN A 38 -3.59 -5.20 12.49
C ASN A 38 -2.33 -5.59 13.29
N ILE A 39 -2.00 -4.77 14.29
CA ILE A 39 -0.84 -5.01 15.17
C ILE A 39 -1.17 -6.05 16.26
N LYS A 40 -2.45 -6.18 16.64
CA LYS A 40 -2.91 -7.10 17.70
C LYS A 40 -4.22 -7.80 17.29
N GLY A 41 -4.40 -9.03 17.76
CA GLY A 41 -5.63 -9.81 17.61
C GLY A 41 -5.52 -10.88 16.51
N LYS A 42 -6.65 -11.18 15.85
CA LYS A 42 -6.68 -12.20 14.78
C LYS A 42 -5.89 -11.71 13.56
N GLY A 43 -4.97 -12.53 13.08
CA GLY A 43 -4.16 -12.20 11.89
C GLY A 43 -2.97 -11.28 12.16
N SER A 44 -2.71 -10.89 13.41
CA SER A 44 -1.62 -9.96 13.74
C SER A 44 -0.26 -10.62 13.98
N TYR A 45 -0.18 -11.95 14.02
CA TYR A 45 1.07 -12.66 14.27
C TYR A 45 2.01 -12.56 13.06
N ARG A 46 3.23 -12.04 13.28
CA ARG A 46 4.29 -11.94 12.27
C ARG A 46 5.48 -12.79 12.71
N ARG A 47 5.91 -13.74 11.85
CA ARG A 47 7.06 -14.62 12.13
C ARG A 47 8.36 -13.84 12.35
N HIS A 48 8.52 -12.71 11.68
CA HIS A 48 9.68 -11.84 11.81
C HIS A 48 9.22 -10.42 12.12
N ALA A 49 9.66 -9.88 13.26
CA ALA A 49 9.47 -8.49 13.60
C ALA A 49 10.34 -7.58 12.70
N LYS A 50 9.91 -6.33 12.51
CA LYS A 50 10.62 -5.32 11.69
C LYS A 50 12.08 -5.13 12.15
N HIS A 51 12.33 -5.19 13.46
CA HIS A 51 13.65 -5.04 14.06
C HIS A 51 13.92 -6.25 14.97
N ARG A 52 14.69 -7.23 14.46
CA ARG A 52 14.97 -8.51 15.16
C ARG A 52 16.21 -8.45 16.07
N ARG A 53 16.98 -7.36 16.04
CA ARG A 53 18.30 -7.23 16.70
C ARG A 53 18.58 -5.80 17.21
N GLN A 54 17.60 -5.12 17.80
CA GLN A 54 17.81 -3.77 18.34
C GLN A 54 17.63 -3.67 19.86
N ASP A 55 17.45 -4.80 20.54
CA ASP A 55 17.45 -4.89 22.01
C ASP A 55 18.84 -5.22 22.59
N GLU A 56 19.92 -4.92 21.85
CA GLU A 56 21.28 -4.89 22.40
C GLU A 56 21.46 -3.75 23.43
N PHE A 57 20.57 -2.75 23.44
CA PHE A 57 20.57 -1.70 24.47
C PHE A 57 19.89 -2.13 25.77
N SER A 58 18.92 -3.04 25.70
CA SER A 58 18.18 -3.54 26.87
C SER A 58 18.96 -4.62 27.63
N LEU A 59 19.81 -5.40 26.93
CA LEU A 59 20.63 -6.46 27.52
C LEU A 59 21.87 -5.95 28.27
N LYS A 60 22.27 -4.67 28.11
CA LYS A 60 23.44 -4.07 28.78
C LYS A 60 23.14 -3.43 30.14
N ILE A 61 21.87 -3.20 30.49
CA ILE A 61 21.47 -2.62 31.78
C ILE A 61 21.21 -3.70 32.84
N ALA A 62 21.14 -4.97 32.43
CA ALA A 62 20.86 -6.12 33.31
C ALA A 62 22.09 -7.01 33.60
N ALA A 63 23.31 -6.54 33.32
CA ALA A 63 24.57 -7.22 33.64
C ALA A 63 25.38 -6.44 34.68
#